data_AF-A0A3N1ARV3-F1
#
_entry.id   AF-A0A3N1ARV3-F1
#
_cell.length_a   1.000
_cell.length_b   1.000
_cell.length_c   1.000
_cell.angle_alpha   90.00
_cell.angle_beta   90.00
_cell.angle_gamma   90.00
#
_symmetry.space_group_name_H-M   'P 1'
#
loop_
_entity.id
_entity.type
_entity.pdbx_description
1 polymer ?
#
loop_
_entity_poly.entity_id
_entity_poly.type
_entity_poly.pdbx_seq_one_letter_code
_entity_poly.pdbx_strand_id
1 'polypeptide(L)'
;MSISGDGPSKIPGAGRPGRPAGRLQRLLVAVSVVLAATSTVIALRAADRVDALASPAGGDNDEPGPGTAPTIEASATPDGLAAPDEPGTPDGPDPLPGGGTQVDPTAQPTLDAQTQYTVHYPQQTLTLRLSGNNQSMHADLDEPLADAPSAVADITLRGGYSNAPANLVLGRDVRGSQVVESGLTPHDCSEQIRIAPLGAEAQVPVRQGVVLCLWTSRAAAINSGIAQLVVKLEITGVSADGAVSLRMDAWKIPG
;
A
#
# COMPACT_ATOMS: atom_id res chain seq x y z
N MET A 1 11.09 16.21 -72.44
CA MET A 1 11.00 14.75 -72.64
C MET A 1 9.64 14.31 -72.12
N SER A 2 8.71 14.07 -73.05
CA SER A 2 7.37 13.58 -72.75
C SER A 2 7.40 12.06 -72.67
N ILE A 3 6.75 11.49 -71.65
CA ILE A 3 6.33 10.09 -71.64
C ILE A 3 4.88 10.09 -71.19
N SER A 4 3.98 9.96 -72.16
CA SER A 4 2.58 9.57 -71.95
C SER A 4 2.53 8.06 -71.72
N GLY A 5 1.74 7.64 -70.73
CA GLY A 5 1.47 6.23 -70.45
C GLY A 5 0.08 6.08 -69.85
N ASP A 6 -0.90 5.90 -70.73
CA ASP A 6 -2.30 5.65 -70.46
C ASP A 6 -2.53 4.15 -70.14
N GLY A 7 -3.51 3.83 -69.29
CA GLY A 7 -3.90 2.44 -69.02
C GLY A 7 -4.74 2.23 -67.76
N PRO A 8 -6.08 2.24 -67.84
CA PRO A 8 -6.96 1.84 -66.75
C PRO A 8 -7.09 0.31 -66.68
N SER A 9 -6.58 -0.30 -65.60
CA SER A 9 -6.81 -1.71 -65.31
C SER A 9 -8.20 -1.91 -64.68
N LYS A 10 -9.13 -2.47 -65.47
CA LYS A 10 -10.38 -3.10 -65.02
C LYS A 10 -10.05 -4.25 -64.05
N ILE A 11 -10.46 -4.15 -62.79
CA ILE A 11 -10.50 -5.31 -61.88
C ILE A 11 -11.87 -5.99 -62.02
N PRO A 12 -11.94 -7.28 -62.40
CA PRO A 12 -13.19 -8.03 -62.43
C PRO A 12 -13.71 -8.31 -61.01
N GLY A 13 -15.02 -8.13 -60.84
CA GLY A 13 -15.71 -8.24 -59.56
C GLY A 13 -15.67 -9.65 -58.97
N ALA A 14 -15.27 -9.73 -57.69
CA ALA A 14 -15.46 -10.89 -56.85
C ALA A 14 -16.85 -10.79 -56.18
N GLY A 15 -17.70 -11.79 -56.45
CA GLY A 15 -19.04 -11.90 -55.90
C GLY A 15 -19.05 -11.99 -54.37
N ARG A 16 -20.01 -11.31 -53.75
CA ARG A 16 -20.34 -11.47 -52.33
C ARG A 16 -21.07 -12.80 -52.10
N PRO A 17 -20.55 -13.73 -51.28
CA PRO A 17 -21.35 -14.85 -50.82
C PRO A 17 -22.36 -14.36 -49.77
N GLY A 18 -23.66 -14.49 -50.10
CA GLY A 18 -24.76 -14.25 -49.18
C GLY A 18 -24.69 -15.22 -48.00
N ARG A 19 -24.61 -14.68 -46.78
CA ARG A 19 -24.74 -15.48 -45.56
C ARG A 19 -26.22 -15.59 -45.15
N PRO A 20 -26.71 -16.79 -44.81
CA PRO A 20 -28.09 -16.99 -44.38
C PRO A 20 -28.30 -16.40 -42.98
N ALA A 21 -28.92 -15.22 -42.93
CA ALA A 21 -29.53 -14.69 -41.72
C ALA A 21 -30.81 -15.48 -41.42
N GLY A 22 -31.00 -15.94 -40.19
CA GLY A 22 -32.35 -16.28 -39.73
C GLY A 22 -32.57 -17.52 -38.86
N ARG A 23 -31.55 -18.15 -38.25
CA ARG A 23 -31.81 -19.24 -37.28
C ARG A 23 -31.04 -19.22 -35.95
N LEU A 24 -29.94 -18.47 -35.80
CA LEU A 24 -29.25 -18.37 -34.49
C LEU A 24 -29.81 -17.30 -33.54
N GLN A 25 -30.65 -16.39 -34.02
CA GLN A 25 -31.11 -15.24 -33.24
C GLN A 25 -32.23 -15.57 -32.23
N ARG A 26 -32.78 -16.80 -32.27
CA ARG A 26 -33.83 -17.25 -31.34
C ARG A 26 -33.29 -17.98 -30.10
N LEU A 27 -31.99 -18.27 -30.03
CA LEU A 27 -31.38 -18.93 -28.87
C LEU A 27 -30.87 -17.94 -27.80
N LEU A 28 -30.69 -16.65 -28.15
CA LEU A 28 -30.19 -15.62 -27.23
C LEU A 28 -31.26 -14.97 -26.34
N VAL A 29 -32.55 -15.13 -26.65
CA VAL A 29 -33.65 -14.53 -25.84
C VAL A 29 -34.06 -15.41 -24.65
N ALA A 30 -33.78 -16.72 -24.70
CA ALA A 30 -34.12 -17.62 -23.60
C ALA A 30 -33.16 -17.54 -22.40
N VAL A 31 -31.90 -17.16 -22.63
CA VAL A 31 -30.88 -17.06 -21.56
C VAL A 31 -31.03 -15.78 -20.73
N SER A 32 -31.53 -14.69 -21.32
CA SER A 32 -31.72 -13.42 -20.61
C SER A 32 -32.87 -13.43 -19.60
N VAL A 33 -33.92 -14.24 -19.81
CA VAL A 33 -35.03 -14.37 -18.86
C VAL A 33 -34.63 -15.18 -17.62
N VAL A 34 -33.71 -16.14 -17.75
CA VAL A 34 -33.24 -16.95 -16.61
C VAL A 34 -32.27 -16.17 -15.71
N LEU A 35 -31.44 -15.28 -16.26
CA LEU A 35 -30.57 -14.40 -15.44
C LEU A 35 -31.32 -13.27 -14.73
N ALA A 36 -32.51 -12.87 -15.19
CA ALA A 36 -33.31 -11.84 -14.53
C ALA A 36 -34.04 -12.35 -13.26
N ALA A 37 -34.22 -13.67 -13.11
CA ALA A 37 -34.95 -14.26 -11.99
C ALA A 37 -34.07 -14.59 -10.77
N THR A 38 -32.73 -14.60 -10.89
CA THR A 38 -31.83 -14.93 -9.77
C THR A 38 -31.44 -13.73 -8.91
N SER A 39 -31.70 -12.49 -9.35
CA SER A 39 -31.36 -11.28 -8.59
C SER A 39 -32.39 -10.90 -7.51
N THR A 40 -33.61 -11.44 -7.56
CA THR A 40 -34.69 -11.06 -6.63
C THR A 40 -34.62 -11.76 -5.26
N VAL A 41 -33.83 -12.83 -5.13
CA VAL A 41 -33.73 -13.60 -3.87
C VAL A 41 -32.68 -13.01 -2.90
N ILE A 42 -31.69 -12.26 -3.40
CA ILE A 42 -30.62 -11.69 -2.56
C ILE A 42 -31.05 -10.37 -1.90
N ALA A 43 -32.05 -9.67 -2.45
CA ALA A 43 -32.53 -8.39 -1.93
C ALA A 43 -33.32 -8.50 -0.61
N LEU A 44 -33.85 -9.68 -0.26
CA LEU A 44 -34.67 -9.84 0.95
C LEU A 44 -33.87 -10.13 2.23
N ARG A 45 -32.57 -10.46 2.16
CA ARG A 45 -31.74 -10.67 3.36
C ARG A 45 -31.02 -9.42 3.88
N ALA A 46 -31.07 -8.31 3.15
CA ALA A 46 -30.41 -7.06 3.55
C ALA A 46 -31.31 -6.17 4.43
N ALA A 47 -32.64 -6.35 4.40
CA ALA A 47 -33.56 -5.50 5.15
C ALA A 47 -33.56 -5.79 6.67
N ASP A 48 -33.31 -7.04 7.09
CA ASP A 48 -33.36 -7.40 8.52
C ASP A 48 -32.17 -6.89 9.34
N ARG A 49 -31.07 -6.45 8.72
CA ARG A 49 -29.89 -5.94 9.45
C ARG A 49 -29.96 -4.47 9.81
N VAL A 50 -30.91 -3.71 9.25
CA VAL A 50 -30.99 -2.26 9.46
C VAL A 50 -31.79 -1.92 10.72
N ASP A 51 -32.76 -2.76 11.11
CA ASP A 51 -33.54 -2.57 12.34
C ASP A 51 -32.74 -2.85 13.62
N ALA A 52 -31.66 -3.64 13.54
CA ALA A 52 -30.79 -3.92 14.69
C ALA A 52 -29.93 -2.73 15.12
N LEU A 53 -29.81 -1.69 14.28
CA LEU A 53 -29.01 -0.48 14.59
C LEU A 53 -29.87 0.73 14.99
N ALA A 54 -31.21 0.60 14.98
CA ALA A 54 -32.14 1.68 15.29
C ALA A 54 -32.63 1.69 16.76
N SER A 55 -32.07 0.84 17.63
CA SER A 55 -32.39 0.85 19.08
C SER A 55 -31.26 1.44 19.92
N PRO A 56 -31.21 2.77 20.14
CA PRO A 56 -30.48 3.33 21.27
C PRO A 56 -31.32 3.15 22.54
N ALA A 57 -31.12 2.03 23.23
CA ALA A 57 -31.48 1.92 24.64
C ALA A 57 -30.55 2.88 25.43
N GLY A 58 -31.18 3.75 26.21
CA GLY A 58 -30.54 4.83 26.94
C GLY A 58 -29.51 4.36 27.97
N GLY A 59 -28.57 5.27 28.21
CA GLY A 59 -27.60 5.18 29.28
C GLY A 59 -27.00 6.56 29.49
N ASP A 60 -27.62 7.32 30.40
CA ASP A 60 -27.10 8.55 30.99
C ASP A 60 -25.63 8.40 31.39
N ASN A 61 -24.80 9.39 31.08
CA ASN A 61 -23.62 9.70 31.88
C ASN A 61 -23.26 11.18 31.78
N ASP A 62 -23.30 11.81 32.95
CA ASP A 62 -22.85 13.13 33.35
C ASP A 62 -21.46 13.55 32.80
N GLU A 63 -21.41 14.78 32.31
CA GLU A 63 -20.28 15.73 32.45
C GLU A 63 -20.53 16.56 33.75
N PRO A 64 -19.60 17.36 34.33
CA PRO A 64 -18.20 17.61 33.99
C PRO A 64 -17.24 17.71 35.21
N GLY A 65 -15.91 17.80 34.98
CA GLY A 65 -14.96 18.22 36.01
C GLY A 65 -13.56 18.56 35.46
N PRO A 66 -13.03 19.79 35.67
CA PRO A 66 -11.68 20.16 35.24
C PRO A 66 -10.66 19.85 36.33
N GLY A 67 -9.59 19.13 35.99
CA GLY A 67 -8.57 18.69 36.95
C GLY A 67 -7.14 18.78 36.41
N THR A 68 -6.47 19.87 36.81
CA THR A 68 -5.06 19.96 37.22
C THR A 68 -3.95 19.57 36.22
N ALA A 69 -3.23 20.59 35.75
CA ALA A 69 -1.94 20.46 35.07
C ALA A 69 -0.83 19.99 36.04
N PRO A 70 0.14 19.16 35.60
CA PRO A 70 1.29 18.79 36.42
C PRO A 70 2.40 19.84 36.39
N THR A 71 2.83 20.23 37.60
CA THR A 71 4.07 20.98 37.90
C THR A 71 5.30 20.09 37.65
N ILE A 72 6.27 20.58 36.87
CA ILE A 72 7.59 19.95 36.75
C ILE A 72 8.58 20.75 37.60
N GLU A 73 9.05 20.14 38.70
CA GLU A 73 10.21 20.58 39.46
C GLU A 73 11.50 20.18 38.71
N ALA A 74 12.29 21.17 38.29
CA ALA A 74 13.64 20.96 37.79
C ALA A 74 14.63 21.09 38.96
N SER A 75 15.20 19.97 39.40
CA SER A 75 16.37 19.97 40.29
C SER A 75 17.64 20.21 39.49
N ALA A 76 18.37 21.26 39.87
CA ALA A 76 19.72 21.55 39.45
C ALA A 76 20.73 20.70 40.25
N THR A 77 21.80 20.25 39.58
CA THR A 77 22.99 19.68 40.24
C THR A 77 24.23 20.42 39.73
N PRO A 78 25.23 20.71 40.58
CA PRO A 78 26.26 21.71 40.31
C PRO A 78 27.52 21.15 39.63
N ASP A 79 28.26 22.09 39.03
CA ASP A 79 29.64 22.02 38.59
C ASP A 79 30.59 21.31 39.56
N GLY A 80 31.52 20.54 38.99
CA GLY A 80 32.69 19.98 39.66
C GLY A 80 33.83 19.78 38.67
N LEU A 81 34.64 20.82 38.48
CA LEU A 81 35.95 20.75 37.82
C LEU A 81 36.91 19.83 38.59
N ALA A 82 37.59 18.92 37.89
CA ALA A 82 39.01 18.64 38.09
C ALA A 82 39.58 17.78 36.94
N ALA A 83 40.64 18.28 36.33
CA ALA A 83 41.69 17.55 35.61
C ALA A 83 43.03 18.12 36.12
N PRO A 84 44.23 17.58 35.80
CA PRO A 84 44.61 16.30 35.16
C PRO A 84 45.67 15.54 35.98
N ASP A 85 46.00 14.29 35.61
CA ASP A 85 47.36 13.73 35.77
C ASP A 85 47.51 12.48 34.88
N GLU A 86 48.48 12.53 33.95
CA GLU A 86 49.13 11.41 33.23
C GLU A 86 50.42 11.03 33.99
N PRO A 87 51.20 9.99 33.63
CA PRO A 87 50.91 8.77 32.89
C PRO A 87 51.40 7.52 33.66
N GLY A 88 50.71 6.38 33.51
CA GLY A 88 51.15 5.11 34.09
C GLY A 88 50.93 3.97 33.10
N THR A 89 52.02 3.49 32.49
CA THR A 89 52.06 2.20 31.79
C THR A 89 52.50 1.12 32.78
N PRO A 90 51.66 0.10 33.02
CA PRO A 90 52.12 -1.23 33.33
C PRO A 90 51.70 -2.24 32.26
N ASP A 91 52.53 -3.26 32.12
CA ASP A 91 52.46 -4.38 31.18
C ASP A 91 51.08 -5.06 31.07
N GLY A 92 50.87 -5.65 29.89
CA GLY A 92 49.55 -5.92 29.30
C GLY A 92 48.66 -6.97 29.98
N PRO A 93 47.38 -7.03 29.57
CA PRO A 93 46.51 -8.18 29.81
C PRO A 93 46.12 -8.93 28.53
N ASP A 94 45.83 -10.21 28.72
CA ASP A 94 45.28 -11.20 27.80
C ASP A 94 44.33 -10.70 26.68
N PRO A 95 44.28 -11.40 25.52
CA PRO A 95 43.23 -11.14 24.54
C PRO A 95 41.87 -11.47 25.15
N LEU A 96 41.08 -10.42 25.40
CA LEU A 96 39.69 -10.50 25.82
C LEU A 96 38.89 -11.42 24.88
N PRO A 97 38.21 -12.47 25.39
CA PRO A 97 37.16 -13.14 24.64
C PRO A 97 35.93 -12.26 24.68
N GLY A 98 35.84 -11.33 23.73
CA GLY A 98 34.81 -10.29 23.77
C GLY A 98 34.59 -9.65 22.41
N GLY A 99 34.52 -10.47 21.36
CA GLY A 99 33.94 -10.07 20.08
C GLY A 99 32.43 -9.89 20.25
N GLY A 100 32.02 -8.86 20.98
CA GLY A 100 30.66 -8.36 20.95
C GLY A 100 30.39 -7.98 19.51
N THR A 101 29.61 -8.80 18.80
CA THR A 101 29.18 -8.49 17.45
C THR A 101 28.41 -7.18 17.56
N GLN A 102 28.98 -6.08 17.06
CA GLN A 102 28.29 -4.81 16.98
C GLN A 102 27.08 -5.03 16.09
N VAL A 103 25.91 -5.22 16.70
CA VAL A 103 24.64 -5.36 15.99
C VAL A 103 24.36 -3.98 15.39
N ASP A 104 24.46 -3.88 14.07
CA ASP A 104 24.08 -2.67 13.35
C ASP A 104 22.59 -2.42 13.60
N PRO A 105 22.22 -1.32 14.28
CA PRO A 105 20.82 -1.02 14.59
C PRO A 105 19.99 -0.73 13.33
N THR A 106 20.63 -0.60 12.15
CA THR A 106 19.98 -0.41 10.87
C THR A 106 19.81 -1.70 10.06
N ALA A 107 20.46 -2.81 10.45
CA ALA A 107 20.40 -4.07 9.71
C ALA A 107 19.06 -4.79 9.87
N GLN A 108 18.29 -4.96 8.78
CA GLN A 108 16.96 -5.61 8.70
C GLN A 108 16.83 -6.80 9.69
N PRO A 109 15.81 -6.85 10.58
CA PRO A 109 15.70 -8.00 11.46
C PRO A 109 15.46 -9.26 10.62
N THR A 110 15.93 -10.41 11.10
CA THR A 110 15.58 -11.68 10.48
C THR A 110 14.13 -11.98 10.86
N LEU A 111 13.24 -12.05 9.87
CA LEU A 111 11.83 -12.37 10.06
C LEU A 111 11.60 -13.82 9.66
N ASP A 112 10.97 -14.57 10.55
CA ASP A 112 10.67 -16.00 10.39
C ASP A 112 9.20 -16.29 10.79
N ALA A 113 8.81 -17.57 10.72
CA ALA A 113 7.45 -17.99 11.03
C ALA A 113 7.09 -17.87 12.52
N GLN A 114 8.07 -17.65 13.41
CA GLN A 114 7.86 -17.46 14.86
C GLN A 114 7.85 -15.98 15.25
N THR A 115 8.12 -15.08 14.29
CA THR A 115 8.10 -13.64 14.50
C THR A 115 6.71 -13.17 14.92
N GLN A 116 6.63 -12.52 16.08
CA GLN A 116 5.38 -11.99 16.62
C GLN A 116 5.14 -10.57 16.11
N TYR A 117 4.25 -10.46 15.13
CA TYR A 117 3.79 -9.17 14.61
C TYR A 117 2.66 -8.61 15.48
N THR A 118 2.69 -7.31 15.73
CA THR A 118 1.59 -6.62 16.44
C THR A 118 0.76 -5.82 15.44
N VAL A 119 -0.56 -5.98 15.45
CA VAL A 119 -1.46 -5.19 14.60
C VAL A 119 -1.27 -3.69 14.90
N HIS A 120 -1.06 -2.88 13.86
CA HIS A 120 -0.99 -1.43 13.99
C HIS A 120 -2.33 -0.77 13.64
N TYR A 121 -2.81 -1.00 12.41
CA TYR A 121 -4.15 -0.65 11.99
C TYR A 121 -4.71 -1.74 11.06
N PRO A 122 -5.92 -2.26 11.32
CA PRO A 122 -6.60 -3.18 10.41
C PRO A 122 -7.53 -2.42 9.45
N GLN A 123 -7.54 -2.82 8.18
CA GLN A 123 -8.45 -2.35 7.14
C GLN A 123 -8.55 -0.81 7.00
N GLN A 124 -7.47 -0.09 7.29
CA GLN A 124 -7.42 1.35 7.11
C GLN A 124 -7.61 1.70 5.63
N THR A 125 -8.36 2.75 5.35
CA THR A 125 -8.59 3.21 3.98
C THR A 125 -7.86 4.51 3.70
N LEU A 126 -7.33 4.64 2.49
CA LEU A 126 -6.70 5.86 2.00
C LEU A 126 -7.18 6.13 0.57
N THR A 127 -7.42 7.39 0.21
CA THR A 127 -7.78 7.76 -1.16
C THR A 127 -6.75 8.74 -1.71
N LEU A 128 -6.17 8.39 -2.85
CA LEU A 128 -5.22 9.24 -3.57
C LEU A 128 -5.91 9.82 -4.80
N ARG A 129 -5.74 11.12 -5.05
CA ARG A 129 -6.30 11.79 -6.22
C ARG A 129 -5.25 12.73 -6.82
N LEU A 130 -5.05 12.59 -8.13
CA LEU A 130 -4.20 13.50 -8.88
C LEU A 130 -5.03 14.70 -9.37
N SER A 131 -4.44 15.89 -9.30
CA SER A 131 -5.04 17.12 -9.80
C SER A 131 -5.03 17.22 -11.34
N GLY A 132 -4.30 16.32 -12.01
CA GLY A 132 -4.17 16.27 -13.46
C GLY A 132 -3.13 15.26 -13.94
N ASN A 133 -2.91 15.22 -15.26
CA ASN A 133 -1.92 14.36 -15.89
C ASN A 133 -0.49 14.78 -15.50
N ASN A 134 0.44 13.83 -15.47
CA ASN A 134 1.85 14.03 -15.09
C ASN A 134 2.06 14.58 -13.67
N GLN A 135 1.03 14.57 -12.83
CA GLN A 135 1.16 14.91 -11.41
C GLN A 135 1.50 13.65 -10.61
N SER A 136 2.07 13.87 -9.44
CA SER A 136 2.27 12.82 -8.45
C SER A 136 1.65 13.20 -7.13
N MET A 137 1.15 12.21 -6.40
CA MET A 137 0.71 12.35 -5.02
C MET A 137 1.44 11.31 -4.18
N HIS A 138 2.02 11.77 -3.09
CA HIS A 138 2.77 10.96 -2.16
C HIS A 138 1.86 10.49 -1.03
N ALA A 139 2.14 9.31 -0.48
CA ALA A 139 1.46 8.82 0.70
C ALA A 139 2.44 8.19 1.67
N ASP A 140 2.24 8.51 2.94
CA ASP A 140 2.90 7.90 4.09
C ASP A 140 1.99 6.75 4.58
N LEU A 141 2.60 5.59 4.83
CA LEU A 141 1.90 4.41 5.35
C LEU A 141 2.27 4.18 6.83
N ASP A 142 3.35 4.74 7.35
CA ASP A 142 3.62 4.70 8.79
C ASP A 142 2.52 5.49 9.55
N GLU A 143 2.14 6.65 9.00
CA GLU A 143 0.94 7.38 9.36
C GLU A 143 0.06 7.53 8.10
N PRO A 144 -1.12 6.88 8.01
CA PRO A 144 -1.88 6.75 6.76
C PRO A 144 -2.40 8.10 6.26
N LEU A 145 -1.54 8.83 5.55
CA LEU A 145 -1.72 10.21 5.14
C LEU A 145 -1.55 10.32 3.64
N ALA A 146 -2.56 10.89 2.99
CA ALA A 146 -2.48 11.27 1.59
C ALA A 146 -1.89 12.68 1.49
N ASP A 147 -1.17 12.95 0.39
CA ASP A 147 -0.48 14.22 0.16
C ASP A 147 0.65 14.46 1.17
N ALA A 148 1.33 13.38 1.58
CA ALA A 148 2.45 13.45 2.49
C ALA A 148 3.67 14.12 1.82
N PRO A 149 4.59 14.72 2.59
CA PRO A 149 5.88 15.16 2.04
C PRO A 149 6.63 13.98 1.41
N SER A 150 7.30 14.21 0.27
CA SER A 150 8.04 13.15 -0.44
C SER A 150 9.15 12.49 0.40
N ALA A 151 9.66 13.18 1.41
CA ALA A 151 10.71 12.69 2.30
C ALA A 151 10.26 11.54 3.23
N VAL A 152 8.96 11.43 3.51
CA VAL A 152 8.36 10.41 4.38
C VAL A 152 7.44 9.46 3.60
N ALA A 153 7.35 9.62 2.29
CA ALA A 153 6.41 8.88 1.48
C ALA A 153 6.87 7.44 1.25
N ASP A 154 6.03 6.47 1.58
CA ASP A 154 6.27 5.06 1.29
C ASP A 154 5.81 4.65 -0.11
N ILE A 155 4.79 5.33 -0.64
CA ILE A 155 4.31 5.13 -2.00
C ILE A 155 4.03 6.46 -2.68
N THR A 156 4.13 6.45 -4.01
CA THR A 156 3.78 7.59 -4.85
C THR A 156 2.85 7.14 -5.97
N LEU A 157 1.67 7.74 -6.03
CA LEU A 157 0.80 7.66 -7.21
C LEU A 157 1.37 8.61 -8.27
N ARG A 158 1.79 8.08 -9.41
CA ARG A 158 2.26 8.85 -10.56
C ARG A 158 1.23 8.78 -11.68
N GLY A 159 0.78 9.94 -12.15
CA GLY A 159 -0.05 10.04 -13.35
C GLY A 159 0.75 9.68 -14.58
N GLY A 160 0.13 8.99 -15.53
CA GLY A 160 0.78 8.68 -16.81
C GLY A 160 0.87 9.90 -17.72
N TYR A 161 1.81 9.82 -18.68
CA TYR A 161 1.92 10.78 -19.77
C TYR A 161 0.91 10.49 -20.88
N SER A 162 0.15 11.52 -21.29
CA SER A 162 -0.91 11.43 -22.30
C SER A 162 -1.93 10.33 -21.97
N ASN A 163 -1.84 9.17 -22.65
CA ASN A 163 -2.76 8.05 -22.51
C ASN A 163 -2.17 6.88 -21.70
N ALA A 164 -0.99 7.06 -21.10
CA ALA A 164 -0.42 6.04 -20.23
C ALA A 164 -1.24 5.94 -18.93
N PRO A 165 -1.47 4.71 -18.41
CA PRO A 165 -2.16 4.53 -17.14
C PRO A 165 -1.33 5.10 -15.98
N ALA A 166 -2.01 5.45 -14.89
CA ALA A 166 -1.37 5.79 -13.63
C ALA A 166 -0.74 4.55 -12.98
N ASN A 167 0.35 4.76 -12.24
CA ASN A 167 1.11 3.71 -11.59
C ASN A 167 1.43 4.11 -10.15
N LEU A 168 1.59 3.13 -9.26
CA LEU A 168 2.22 3.29 -7.96
C LEU A 168 3.72 3.00 -8.09
N VAL A 169 4.54 3.78 -7.40
CA VAL A 169 5.98 3.57 -7.25
C VAL A 169 6.30 3.58 -5.76
N LEU A 170 7.19 2.70 -5.32
CA LEU A 170 7.64 2.65 -3.93
C LEU A 170 8.54 3.83 -3.59
N GLY A 171 8.45 4.29 -2.36
CA GLY A 171 9.32 5.31 -1.78
C GLY A 171 10.75 4.82 -1.59
N ARG A 172 11.62 5.74 -1.15
CA ARG A 172 13.02 5.41 -0.89
C ARG A 172 13.11 4.47 0.31
N ASP A 173 13.95 3.44 0.19
CA ASP A 173 14.19 2.42 1.23
C ASP A 173 12.95 1.60 1.63
N VAL A 174 11.86 1.71 0.85
CA VAL A 174 10.69 0.84 0.94
C VAL A 174 10.93 -0.38 0.08
N ARG A 175 10.64 -1.55 0.64
CA ARG A 175 10.71 -2.83 -0.09
C ARG A 175 9.32 -3.35 -0.30
N GLY A 176 9.05 -3.97 -1.44
CA GLY A 176 7.73 -4.50 -1.71
C GLY A 176 7.72 -5.70 -2.63
N SER A 177 6.57 -6.36 -2.72
CA SER A 177 6.24 -7.40 -3.67
C SER A 177 4.79 -7.24 -4.14
N GLN A 178 4.51 -7.63 -5.38
CA GLN A 178 3.14 -7.72 -5.89
C GLN A 178 2.64 -9.16 -5.78
N VAL A 179 1.44 -9.31 -5.24
CA VAL A 179 0.81 -10.61 -4.95
C VAL A 179 -0.59 -10.68 -5.54
N VAL A 180 -1.16 -11.88 -5.61
CA VAL A 180 -2.49 -12.13 -6.20
C VAL A 180 -3.57 -12.31 -5.13
N GLU A 181 -3.18 -12.64 -3.90
CA GLU A 181 -4.09 -12.98 -2.80
C GLU A 181 -4.22 -11.83 -1.79
N SER A 182 -5.44 -11.55 -1.33
CA SER A 182 -5.72 -10.51 -0.33
C SER A 182 -5.75 -11.02 1.11
N GLY A 183 -5.77 -12.34 1.30
CA GLY A 183 -5.87 -13.02 2.61
C GLY A 183 -4.54 -13.27 3.33
N LEU A 184 -3.47 -12.58 2.93
CA LEU A 184 -2.11 -12.83 3.44
C LEU A 184 -1.93 -12.39 4.89
N THR A 185 -1.18 -13.20 5.65
CA THR A 185 -0.69 -12.85 6.99
C THR A 185 0.54 -11.92 6.89
N PRO A 186 0.96 -11.24 7.99
CA PRO A 186 2.18 -10.43 7.97
C PRO A 186 3.45 -11.24 7.66
N HIS A 187 3.49 -12.51 8.07
CA HIS A 187 4.59 -13.41 7.74
C HIS A 187 4.60 -13.73 6.24
N ASP A 188 3.44 -14.10 5.66
CA ASP A 188 3.35 -14.36 4.22
C ASP A 188 3.76 -13.13 3.41
N CYS A 189 3.32 -11.94 3.81
CA CYS A 189 3.74 -10.71 3.15
C CYS A 189 5.25 -10.47 3.22
N SER A 190 5.85 -10.68 4.39
CA SER A 190 7.31 -10.57 4.58
C SER A 190 8.08 -11.56 3.70
N GLU A 191 7.58 -12.79 3.59
CA GLU A 191 8.18 -13.80 2.72
C GLU A 191 8.05 -13.45 1.23
N GLN A 192 6.90 -12.91 0.80
CA GLN A 192 6.72 -12.48 -0.59
C GLN A 192 7.72 -11.35 -0.97
N ILE A 193 7.96 -10.39 -0.08
CA ILE A 193 8.97 -9.33 -0.26
C ILE A 193 10.38 -9.94 -0.40
N ARG A 194 10.67 -11.02 0.34
CA ARG A 194 11.96 -11.70 0.30
C ARG A 194 12.17 -12.49 -0.99
N ILE A 195 11.16 -13.24 -1.46
CA ILE A 195 11.31 -14.16 -2.61
C ILE A 195 11.06 -13.49 -3.96
N ALA A 196 10.20 -12.47 -4.01
CA ALA A 196 9.78 -11.79 -5.23
C ALA A 196 9.78 -10.26 -5.04
N PRO A 197 10.95 -9.65 -4.74
CA PRO A 197 11.03 -8.22 -4.53
C PRO A 197 10.71 -7.48 -5.84
N LEU A 198 9.96 -6.38 -5.71
CA LEU A 198 9.87 -5.36 -6.74
C LEU A 198 11.25 -4.72 -6.92
N GLY A 199 11.64 -4.50 -8.18
CA GLY A 199 12.87 -3.77 -8.49
C GLY A 199 12.78 -2.30 -8.06
N ALA A 200 13.93 -1.63 -7.98
CA ALA A 200 13.97 -0.19 -7.78
C ALA A 200 13.16 0.53 -8.86
N GLU A 201 12.35 1.51 -8.46
CA GLU A 201 11.43 2.27 -9.34
C GLU A 201 10.43 1.40 -10.12
N ALA A 202 10.16 0.17 -9.67
CA ALA A 202 9.14 -0.67 -10.30
C ALA A 202 7.79 0.06 -10.31
N GLN A 203 7.16 0.08 -11.49
CA GLN A 203 5.88 0.71 -11.70
C GLN A 203 4.78 -0.34 -11.55
N VAL A 204 4.01 -0.23 -10.47
CA VAL A 204 2.85 -1.08 -10.23
C VAL A 204 1.64 -0.42 -10.88
N PRO A 205 0.98 -1.06 -11.85
CA PRO A 205 -0.19 -0.47 -12.51
C PRO A 205 -1.35 -0.29 -11.53
N VAL A 206 -1.99 0.89 -11.58
CA VAL A 206 -3.16 1.20 -10.75
C VAL A 206 -4.40 0.56 -11.37
N ARG A 207 -4.80 -0.59 -10.84
CA ARG A 207 -6.03 -1.30 -11.22
C ARG A 207 -6.62 -2.00 -9.99
N GLN A 208 -7.95 -2.07 -9.93
CA GLN A 208 -8.64 -2.76 -8.85
C GLN A 208 -8.18 -4.22 -8.71
N GLY A 209 -8.03 -4.68 -7.46
CA GLY A 209 -7.61 -6.03 -7.11
C GLY A 209 -6.10 -6.25 -7.12
N VAL A 210 -5.29 -5.21 -7.42
CA VAL A 210 -3.85 -5.28 -7.17
C VAL A 210 -3.60 -5.27 -5.67
N VAL A 211 -2.80 -6.23 -5.20
CA VAL A 211 -2.33 -6.33 -3.82
C VAL A 211 -0.82 -6.21 -3.79
N LEU A 212 -0.31 -5.42 -2.86
CA LEU A 212 1.11 -5.23 -2.56
C LEU A 212 1.39 -5.63 -1.12
N CYS A 213 2.50 -6.31 -0.89
CA CYS A 213 3.11 -6.45 0.43
C CYS A 213 4.31 -5.52 0.49
N LEU A 214 4.41 -4.72 1.55
CA LEU A 214 5.43 -3.67 1.70
C LEU A 214 6.11 -3.78 3.08
N TRP A 215 7.38 -3.42 3.14
CA TRP A 215 8.06 -3.00 4.36
C TRP A 215 8.30 -1.49 4.25
N THR A 216 7.78 -0.71 5.21
CA THR A 216 8.05 0.74 5.28
C THR A 216 9.52 1.01 5.57
N SER A 217 9.98 2.24 5.39
CA SER A 217 11.40 2.55 5.52
C SER A 217 11.91 2.34 6.95
N ARG A 218 12.83 1.39 7.14
CA ARG A 218 13.47 1.17 8.45
C ARG A 218 14.25 2.40 8.91
N ALA A 219 14.97 3.06 8.00
CA ALA A 219 15.75 4.23 8.32
C ALA A 219 14.84 5.37 8.82
N ALA A 220 13.70 5.58 8.15
CA ALA A 220 12.70 6.54 8.61
C ALA A 220 12.12 6.15 9.96
N ALA A 221 11.76 4.88 10.14
CA ALA A 221 11.21 4.37 11.40
C ALA A 221 12.15 4.61 12.59
N ILE A 222 13.44 4.31 12.45
CA ILE A 222 14.47 4.57 13.47
C ILE A 222 14.57 6.08 13.77
N ASN A 223 14.66 6.91 12.73
CA ASN A 223 14.80 8.36 12.88
C ASN A 223 13.58 9.00 13.58
N SER A 224 12.40 8.46 13.35
CA SER A 224 11.14 8.93 13.96
C SER A 224 10.81 8.25 15.29
N GLY A 225 11.62 7.27 15.74
CA GLY A 225 11.36 6.53 16.97
C GLY A 225 10.10 5.65 16.92
N ILE A 226 9.73 5.17 15.73
CA ILE A 226 8.58 4.29 15.51
C ILE A 226 9.03 2.90 15.05
N ALA A 227 8.12 1.93 15.09
CA ALA A 227 8.40 0.58 14.58
C ALA A 227 8.23 0.56 13.05
N GLN A 228 9.14 -0.12 12.35
CA GLN A 228 8.94 -0.44 10.94
C GLN A 228 7.67 -1.29 10.77
N LEU A 229 6.93 -1.07 9.69
CA LEU A 229 5.69 -1.78 9.41
C LEU A 229 5.86 -2.79 8.27
N VAL A 230 5.16 -3.92 8.38
CA VAL A 230 4.71 -4.69 7.22
C VAL A 230 3.33 -4.19 6.86
N VAL A 231 3.11 -3.84 5.59
CA VAL A 231 1.82 -3.34 5.10
C VAL A 231 1.35 -4.21 3.95
N LYS A 232 0.12 -4.73 4.05
CA LYS A 232 -0.60 -5.31 2.92
C LYS A 232 -1.56 -4.26 2.37
N LEU A 233 -1.28 -3.77 1.17
CA LEU A 233 -2.02 -2.71 0.49
C LEU A 233 -2.82 -3.29 -0.69
N GLU A 234 -4.11 -3.02 -0.75
CA GLU A 234 -5.00 -3.42 -1.84
C GLU A 234 -5.59 -2.20 -2.52
N ILE A 235 -5.56 -2.17 -3.85
CA ILE A 235 -6.31 -1.20 -4.65
C ILE A 235 -7.75 -1.69 -4.74
N THR A 236 -8.65 -1.09 -3.96
CA THR A 236 -10.06 -1.51 -3.87
C THR A 236 -10.93 -0.85 -4.94
N GLY A 237 -10.48 0.26 -5.52
CA GLY A 237 -11.21 0.94 -6.57
C GLY A 237 -10.37 1.98 -7.31
N VAL A 238 -10.71 2.21 -8.57
CA VAL A 238 -10.20 3.30 -9.40
C VAL A 238 -11.41 3.97 -10.03
N SER A 239 -11.67 5.20 -9.65
CA SER A 239 -12.81 5.97 -10.14
C SER A 239 -12.53 6.60 -11.50
N ALA A 240 -13.59 7.01 -12.20
CA ALA A 240 -13.48 7.67 -13.51
C ALA A 240 -12.77 9.04 -13.44
N ASP A 241 -12.78 9.69 -12.28
CA ASP A 241 -12.06 10.96 -12.06
C ASP A 241 -10.58 10.76 -11.66
N GLY A 242 -10.10 9.51 -11.63
CA GLY A 242 -8.72 9.18 -11.31
C GLY A 242 -8.44 9.04 -9.81
N ALA A 243 -9.43 9.18 -8.93
CA ALA A 243 -9.25 8.82 -7.53
C ALA A 243 -9.04 7.31 -7.37
N VAL A 244 -8.02 6.95 -6.59
CA VAL A 244 -7.61 5.58 -6.28
C VAL A 244 -7.92 5.31 -4.82
N SER A 245 -8.80 4.34 -4.58
CA SER A 245 -9.11 3.87 -3.23
C SER A 245 -8.21 2.71 -2.85
N LEU A 246 -7.59 2.84 -1.68
CA LEU A 246 -6.68 1.87 -1.10
C LEU A 246 -7.26 1.35 0.21
N ARG A 247 -7.04 0.07 0.48
CA ARG A 247 -7.26 -0.55 1.79
C ARG A 247 -5.96 -1.17 2.25
N MET A 248 -5.61 -1.00 3.52
CA MET A 248 -4.36 -1.49 4.08
C MET A 248 -4.56 -2.17 5.43
N ASP A 249 -3.85 -3.28 5.62
CA ASP A 249 -3.62 -3.88 6.92
C ASP A 249 -2.13 -3.69 7.25
N ALA A 250 -1.81 -3.18 8.44
CA ALA A 250 -0.43 -2.98 8.86
C ALA A 250 -0.12 -3.64 10.19
N TRP A 251 1.10 -4.14 10.29
CA TRP A 251 1.63 -4.77 11.49
C TRP A 251 3.04 -4.27 11.79
N LYS A 252 3.31 -4.00 13.06
CA LYS A 252 4.64 -3.65 13.55
C LYS A 252 5.55 -4.85 13.46
N ILE A 253 6.71 -4.64 12.84
CA ILE A 253 7.84 -5.57 12.88
C ILE A 253 8.49 -5.44 14.27
N PRO A 254 8.74 -6.55 14.98
CA PRO A 254 9.49 -6.49 16.23
C PRO A 254 10.94 -6.05 15.96
N GLY A 255 11.46 -5.15 16.81
CA GLY A 255 12.79 -4.56 16.68
C GLY A 255 13.28 -3.97 17.99
#